data_AF-A0A6B3FML9-F1
#
_entry.id   AF-A0A6B3FML9-F1
#
_cell.length_a   1.000
_cell.length_b   1.000
_cell.length_c   1.000
_cell.angle_alpha   90.00
_cell.angle_beta   90.00
_cell.angle_gamma   90.00
#
_symmetry.space_group_name_H-M   'P 1'
#
loop_
_entity.id
_entity.type
_entity.pdbx_description
1 polymer ?
#
loop_
_entity_poly.entity_id
_entity_poly.type
_entity_poly.pdbx_seq_one_letter_code
_entity_poly.pdbx_strand_id
1 'polypeptide(L)'
;EIGPSPTLTAAAARFVPAELRNGLWAASLRPGRPDGETVAGAVADAYTAGLNIDWGELWAGRDAAFTDAPTYPFRRTRHWYTASRPREAALAARGFSDSAEQGGPSRSGLRLPPGAGLLGSRIPVPGTGAAFLATLDSEAHPVLADCVIGGEPVVN
;
A
#
# COMPACT_ATOMS: atom_id res chain seq x y z
N GLU A 1 -6.79 -38.38 -26.15
CA GLU A 1 -6.61 -39.70 -26.80
C GLU A 1 -5.54 -40.48 -26.07
N ILE A 2 -5.86 -41.73 -25.72
CA ILE A 2 -4.92 -42.66 -25.11
C ILE A 2 -4.43 -43.61 -26.20
N GLY A 3 -3.15 -43.52 -26.54
CA GLY A 3 -2.57 -44.31 -27.63
C GLY A 3 -1.20 -43.79 -28.08
N PRO A 4 -0.53 -44.52 -29.00
CA PRO A 4 0.84 -44.21 -29.46
C PRO A 4 0.94 -42.97 -30.35
N SER A 5 -0.18 -42.56 -30.96
CA SER A 5 -0.27 -41.37 -31.81
C SER A 5 -1.62 -40.68 -31.67
N PRO A 6 -1.69 -39.36 -31.90
CA PRO A 6 -2.91 -38.57 -31.73
C PRO A 6 -3.82 -38.60 -32.98
N THR A 7 -4.07 -39.78 -33.54
CA THR A 7 -4.77 -39.92 -34.82
C THR A 7 -6.25 -39.56 -34.70
N LEU A 8 -6.91 -40.03 -33.64
CA LEU A 8 -8.32 -39.72 -33.38
C LEU A 8 -8.49 -38.24 -33.03
N THR A 9 -7.54 -37.66 -32.33
CA THR A 9 -7.53 -36.23 -31.97
C THR A 9 -7.50 -35.35 -33.22
N ALA A 10 -6.67 -35.70 -34.21
CA ALA A 10 -6.62 -35.00 -35.48
C ALA A 10 -7.91 -35.18 -36.31
N ALA A 11 -8.54 -36.36 -36.25
CA ALA A 11 -9.77 -36.65 -36.97
C ALA A 11 -11.03 -36.07 -36.29
N ALA A 12 -11.01 -35.91 -34.97
CA ALA A 12 -12.16 -35.56 -34.15
C ALA A 12 -12.82 -34.25 -34.59
N ALA A 13 -12.02 -33.28 -35.05
CA ALA A 13 -12.51 -31.99 -35.56
C ALA A 13 -13.54 -32.14 -36.70
N ARG A 14 -13.60 -33.27 -37.41
CA ARG A 14 -14.61 -33.49 -38.46
C ARG A 14 -15.98 -33.92 -37.94
N PHE A 15 -16.02 -34.51 -36.74
CA PHE A 15 -17.21 -35.19 -36.22
C PHE A 15 -17.77 -34.52 -34.96
N VAL A 16 -17.00 -33.66 -34.31
CA VAL A 16 -17.45 -32.99 -33.09
C VAL A 16 -18.33 -31.77 -33.39
N PRO A 17 -19.38 -31.54 -32.58
CA PRO A 17 -20.17 -30.31 -32.59
C PRO A 17 -19.31 -29.06 -32.49
N ALA A 18 -19.77 -27.93 -33.05
CA ALA A 18 -18.99 -26.69 -33.12
C ALA A 18 -18.60 -26.18 -31.73
N GLU A 19 -19.47 -26.39 -30.76
CA GLU A 19 -19.34 -26.00 -29.36
C GLU A 19 -18.17 -26.71 -28.67
N LEU A 20 -17.82 -27.92 -29.11
CA LEU A 20 -16.76 -28.74 -28.52
C LEU A 20 -15.41 -28.59 -29.23
N ARG A 21 -15.34 -27.87 -30.37
CA ARG A 21 -14.11 -27.70 -31.14
C ARG A 21 -13.01 -27.01 -30.35
N ASN A 22 -13.38 -26.06 -29.50
CA ASN A 22 -12.46 -25.30 -28.67
C ASN A 22 -12.18 -25.97 -27.32
N GLY A 23 -12.66 -27.20 -27.11
CA GLY A 23 -12.32 -27.99 -25.93
C GLY A 23 -10.83 -28.34 -25.88
N LEU A 24 -10.38 -28.82 -24.72
CA LEU A 24 -9.02 -29.33 -24.59
C LEU A 24 -8.88 -30.68 -25.31
N TRP A 25 -7.92 -30.77 -26.23
CA TRP A 25 -7.59 -31.97 -26.99
C TRP A 25 -6.16 -32.41 -26.69
N ALA A 26 -5.98 -33.33 -25.75
CA ALA A 26 -4.68 -33.85 -25.35
C ALA A 26 -4.45 -35.29 -25.80
N ALA A 27 -3.18 -35.67 -25.97
CA ALA A 27 -2.76 -37.02 -26.34
C ALA A 27 -1.76 -37.57 -25.31
N SER A 28 -1.87 -38.86 -24.97
CA SER A 28 -0.97 -39.49 -24.01
C SER A 28 0.44 -39.70 -24.57
N LEU A 29 0.58 -40.01 -25.86
CA LEU A 29 1.86 -40.26 -26.53
C LEU A 29 1.88 -39.63 -27.92
N ARG A 30 3.09 -39.34 -28.41
CA ARG A 30 3.34 -38.83 -29.76
C ARG A 30 4.62 -39.45 -30.33
N PRO A 31 4.61 -39.91 -31.59
CA PRO A 31 5.81 -40.44 -32.22
C PRO A 31 6.95 -39.40 -32.23
N GLY A 32 8.15 -39.83 -31.85
CA GLY A 32 9.34 -38.96 -31.82
C GLY A 32 9.39 -37.98 -30.65
N ARG A 33 8.52 -38.11 -29.65
CA ARG A 33 8.57 -37.35 -28.39
C ARG A 33 8.76 -38.30 -27.20
N PRO A 34 9.49 -37.88 -26.15
CA PRO A 34 9.56 -38.65 -24.92
C PRO A 34 8.17 -38.82 -24.29
N ASP A 35 7.86 -40.05 -23.87
CA ASP A 35 6.56 -40.39 -23.29
C ASP A 35 6.24 -39.54 -22.06
N GLY A 36 7.20 -39.41 -21.15
CA GLY A 36 7.05 -38.63 -19.91
C GLY A 36 6.73 -37.16 -20.17
N GLU A 37 7.41 -36.53 -21.13
CA GLU A 37 7.14 -35.13 -21.51
C GLU A 37 5.75 -34.98 -22.14
N THR A 38 5.32 -35.94 -22.94
CA THR A 38 4.01 -35.89 -23.61
C THR A 38 2.87 -36.00 -22.60
N VAL A 39 2.99 -36.94 -21.66
CA VAL A 39 2.01 -37.10 -20.58
C VAL A 39 2.02 -35.89 -19.64
N ALA A 40 3.20 -35.39 -19.25
CA ALA A 40 3.31 -34.21 -18.39
C ALA A 40 2.69 -32.96 -19.05
N GLY A 41 2.90 -32.77 -20.35
CA GLY A 41 2.25 -31.70 -21.12
C GLY A 41 0.73 -31.83 -21.12
N ALA A 42 0.20 -33.04 -21.37
CA ALA A 42 -1.25 -33.30 -21.32
C ALA A 42 -1.87 -33.00 -19.95
N VAL A 43 -1.17 -33.33 -18.85
CA VAL A 43 -1.60 -33.00 -17.48
C VAL A 43 -1.55 -31.50 -17.23
N ALA A 44 -0.52 -30.81 -17.72
CA ALA A 44 -0.41 -29.35 -17.61
C ALA A 44 -1.54 -28.64 -18.38
N ASP A 45 -1.85 -29.09 -19.59
CA ASP A 45 -2.96 -28.55 -20.36
C ASP A 45 -4.31 -28.77 -19.65
N ALA A 46 -4.52 -29.95 -19.06
CA ALA A 46 -5.72 -30.25 -18.28
C ALA A 46 -5.86 -29.34 -17.05
N TYR A 47 -4.77 -29.17 -16.29
CA TYR A 47 -4.76 -28.30 -15.12
C TYR A 47 -5.03 -26.83 -15.48
N THR A 48 -4.39 -26.32 -16.53
CA THR A 48 -4.60 -24.94 -16.99
C THR A 48 -5.98 -24.70 -17.59
N ALA A 49 -6.62 -25.75 -18.12
CA ALA A 49 -8.03 -25.73 -18.52
C ALA A 49 -9.01 -25.79 -17.34
N GLY A 50 -8.52 -25.88 -16.10
CA GLY A 50 -9.32 -25.86 -14.88
C GLY A 50 -9.76 -27.23 -14.36
N LEU A 51 -9.23 -28.32 -14.91
CA LEU A 51 -9.49 -29.65 -14.35
C LEU A 51 -8.76 -29.79 -13.01
N ASN A 52 -9.44 -30.39 -12.04
CA ASN A 52 -8.82 -30.74 -10.77
C ASN A 52 -7.94 -31.98 -10.95
N ILE A 53 -6.63 -31.81 -10.79
CA ILE A 53 -5.65 -32.90 -10.86
C ILE A 53 -5.31 -33.35 -9.44
N ASP A 54 -5.37 -34.65 -9.19
CA ASP A 54 -4.81 -35.22 -7.97
C ASP A 54 -3.28 -35.31 -8.10
N TRP A 55 -2.59 -34.30 -7.58
CA TRP A 55 -1.13 -34.27 -7.55
C TRP A 55 -0.54 -35.34 -6.63
N GLY A 56 -1.27 -35.77 -5.60
CA GLY A 56 -0.82 -36.82 -4.69
C GLY A 56 -0.70 -38.16 -5.40
N GLU A 57 -1.73 -38.54 -6.17
CA GLU A 57 -1.68 -39.76 -7.00
C GLU A 57 -0.62 -39.68 -8.09
N LEU A 58 -0.44 -38.52 -8.74
CA LEU A 58 0.57 -38.36 -9.79
C LEU A 58 2.00 -38.62 -9.29
N TRP A 59 2.28 -38.26 -8.05
CA TRP A 59 3.58 -38.43 -7.40
C TRP A 59 3.69 -39.67 -6.50
N ALA A 60 2.60 -40.44 -6.33
CA ALA A 60 2.59 -41.62 -5.48
C ALA A 60 3.64 -42.65 -5.92
N GLY A 61 4.40 -43.19 -4.96
CA GLY A 61 5.44 -44.19 -5.21
C GLY A 61 6.70 -43.65 -5.89
N ARG A 62 6.82 -42.33 -6.10
CA ARG A 62 8.05 -41.67 -6.58
C ARG A 62 8.83 -41.11 -5.41
N ASP A 63 10.16 -41.12 -5.52
CA ASP A 63 11.05 -40.43 -4.58
C ASP A 63 11.05 -38.92 -4.90
N ALA A 64 10.01 -38.23 -4.44
CA ALA A 64 9.83 -36.79 -4.61
C ALA A 64 9.93 -36.09 -3.27
N ALA A 65 10.70 -34.99 -3.22
CA ALA A 65 10.85 -34.16 -2.04
C ALA A 65 10.30 -32.75 -2.30
N PHE A 66 9.74 -32.14 -1.26
CA PHE A 66 9.45 -30.71 -1.28
C PHE A 66 10.78 -29.93 -1.35
N THR A 67 10.80 -28.90 -2.19
CA THR A 67 11.95 -28.00 -2.35
C THR A 67 11.49 -26.56 -2.17
N ASP A 68 12.40 -25.70 -1.76
CA ASP A 68 12.11 -24.28 -1.63
C ASP A 68 11.88 -23.66 -3.01
N ALA A 69 10.76 -22.95 -3.13
CA ALA A 69 10.41 -22.19 -4.31
C ALA A 69 10.38 -20.69 -3.98
N PRO A 70 10.62 -19.80 -4.96
CA PRO A 70 10.42 -18.37 -4.77
C PRO A 70 9.02 -18.07 -4.21
N THR A 71 8.93 -17.14 -3.27
CA THR A 71 7.63 -16.69 -2.77
C THR A 71 6.82 -16.06 -3.89
N TYR A 72 5.50 -16.20 -3.83
CA TYR A 72 4.58 -15.61 -4.81
C TYR A 72 4.92 -14.12 -5.08
N PRO A 73 5.15 -13.73 -6.35
CA PRO A 73 5.53 -12.37 -6.69
C PRO A 73 4.29 -11.46 -6.64
N PHE A 74 3.88 -11.06 -5.44
CA PHE A 74 2.74 -10.16 -5.26
C PHE A 74 2.84 -8.92 -6.16
N ARG A 75 1.74 -8.60 -6.85
CA ARG A 75 1.59 -7.35 -7.59
C ARG A 75 1.38 -6.20 -6.60
N ARG A 76 2.50 -5.68 -6.09
CA ARG A 76 2.53 -4.66 -5.03
C ARG A 76 1.94 -3.34 -5.51
N THR A 77 1.01 -2.81 -4.72
CA THR A 77 0.51 -1.44 -4.84
C THR A 77 0.59 -0.80 -3.46
N ARG A 78 0.99 0.48 -3.40
CA ARG A 78 1.12 1.20 -2.14
C ARG A 78 -0.28 1.58 -1.64
N HIS A 79 -0.84 0.79 -0.72
CA HIS A 79 -2.11 1.10 -0.06
C HIS A 79 -1.83 1.75 1.30
N TRP A 80 -1.71 3.08 1.31
CA TRP A 80 -1.58 3.88 2.54
C TRP A 80 -2.69 4.91 2.61
N TYR A 81 -3.23 5.12 3.82
CA TYR A 81 -4.10 6.24 4.10
C TYR A 81 -3.26 7.51 4.26
N THR A 82 -3.41 8.46 3.33
CA THR A 82 -2.86 9.81 3.49
C THR A 82 -3.96 10.67 4.07
N ALA A 83 -3.84 11.06 5.34
CA ALA A 83 -4.67 12.11 5.90
C ALA A 83 -4.42 13.37 5.07
N SER A 84 -5.35 13.72 4.17
CA SER A 84 -5.32 15.00 3.49
C SER A 84 -5.40 16.04 4.59
N ARG A 85 -4.32 16.80 4.87
CA ARG A 85 -4.41 17.99 5.74
C ARG A 85 -5.26 19.01 5.00
N PRO A 86 -6.58 19.13 5.25
CA PRO A 86 -7.44 19.99 4.46
C PRO A 86 -7.40 21.36 5.12
N ARG A 87 -6.23 22.03 5.15
CA ARG A 87 -6.13 23.47 5.44
C ARG A 87 -4.74 24.10 5.34
N GLU A 88 -3.66 23.34 5.41
CA GLU A 88 -2.31 23.93 5.41
C GLU A 88 -1.98 24.61 4.08
N ALA A 89 -2.30 23.99 2.94
CA ALA A 89 -2.03 24.60 1.63
C ALA A 89 -2.89 25.86 1.36
N ALA A 90 -4.13 25.90 1.88
CA ALA A 90 -5.02 27.05 1.72
C ALA A 90 -4.67 28.21 2.66
N LEU A 91 -4.10 27.93 3.84
CA LEU A 91 -3.60 28.94 4.79
C LEU A 91 -2.19 29.43 4.42
N ALA A 92 -1.37 28.60 3.78
CA ALA A 92 -0.09 29.04 3.20
C ALA A 92 -0.31 29.92 1.95
N ALA A 93 -1.33 29.61 1.12
CA ALA A 93 -1.70 30.44 -0.04
C ALA A 93 -2.43 31.74 0.36
N ARG A 94 -3.17 31.74 1.47
CA ARG A 94 -3.65 32.96 2.13
C ARG A 94 -2.56 33.46 3.06
N GLY A 95 -1.48 33.95 2.48
CA GLY A 95 -0.40 34.58 3.21
C GLY A 95 -0.98 35.47 4.32
N PHE A 96 -0.78 35.06 5.57
CA PHE A 96 -0.39 36.04 6.57
C PHE A 96 1.03 36.43 6.20
N SER A 97 1.14 37.20 5.10
CA SER A 97 2.24 38.11 4.91
C SER A 97 2.23 38.95 6.16
N ASP A 98 3.35 38.89 6.86
CA ASP A 98 3.80 39.86 7.84
C ASP A 98 3.56 41.28 7.28
N SER A 99 2.36 41.83 7.51
CA SER A 99 2.07 43.24 7.30
C SER A 99 2.59 44.01 8.52
N ALA A 100 3.90 43.90 8.76
CA ALA A 100 4.66 44.79 9.64
C ALA A 100 5.23 46.01 8.89
N GLU A 101 4.79 46.25 7.65
CA GLU A 101 5.02 47.53 6.97
C GLU A 101 3.70 48.26 6.79
N GLN A 102 3.33 49.04 7.81
CA GLN A 102 2.72 50.40 7.74
C GLN A 102 1.80 50.66 8.95
N GLY A 103 2.35 51.33 9.96
CA GLY A 103 1.67 52.42 10.67
C GLY A 103 0.55 52.09 11.66
N GLY A 104 0.92 51.79 12.90
CA GLY A 104 0.10 51.97 14.10
C GLY A 104 0.96 51.81 15.35
N PRO A 105 0.85 52.67 16.39
CA PRO A 105 1.87 52.74 17.43
C PRO A 105 1.78 51.53 18.38
N SER A 106 2.51 50.47 18.06
CA SER A 106 2.90 49.46 19.05
C SER A 106 3.79 50.12 20.07
N ARG A 107 3.23 50.41 21.25
CA ARG A 107 4.03 50.70 22.44
C ARG A 107 4.73 49.39 22.81
N SER A 108 6.06 49.42 22.65
CA SER A 108 7.05 48.34 22.86
C SER A 108 7.39 47.50 21.62
N GLY A 109 8.47 47.90 20.93
CA GLY A 109 9.05 47.22 19.78
C GLY A 109 10.00 46.09 20.17
N LEU A 110 9.46 44.88 20.39
CA LEU A 110 10.25 43.66 20.50
C LEU A 110 9.86 42.69 19.38
N ARG A 111 10.77 42.49 18.43
CA ARG A 111 10.72 41.40 17.46
C ARG A 111 11.26 40.14 18.16
N LEU A 112 10.38 39.27 18.60
CA LEU A 112 10.74 38.02 19.28
C LEU A 112 11.14 36.93 18.27
N PRO A 113 12.17 36.10 18.57
CA PRO A 113 12.55 34.98 17.71
C PRO A 113 11.42 33.94 17.58
N PRO A 114 11.44 33.09 16.54
CA PRO A 114 10.46 32.02 16.39
C PRO A 114 10.47 31.11 17.63
N GLY A 115 9.33 31.00 18.32
CA GLY A 115 9.19 30.23 19.56
C GLY A 115 9.29 31.03 20.86
N ALA A 116 9.56 32.34 20.81
CA ALA A 116 9.61 33.20 22.00
C ALA A 116 8.28 33.93 22.32
N GLY A 117 7.19 33.55 21.64
CA GLY A 117 5.84 34.01 21.97
C GLY A 117 5.14 33.03 22.91
N LEU A 118 4.33 33.54 23.83
CA LEU A 118 3.62 32.76 24.86
C LEU A 118 2.67 31.67 24.30
N LEU A 119 2.34 31.72 23.01
CA LEU A 119 1.40 30.78 22.40
C LEU A 119 2.06 29.46 21.94
N GLY A 120 3.37 29.40 21.70
CA GLY A 120 4.02 28.16 21.26
C GLY A 120 3.51 27.61 19.91
N SER A 121 3.29 26.29 19.81
CA SER A 121 2.95 25.60 18.56
C SER A 121 1.44 25.40 18.38
N ARG A 122 0.92 25.65 17.17
CA ARG A 122 -0.51 25.45 16.89
C ARG A 122 -0.84 23.95 16.76
N ILE A 123 -1.87 23.50 17.48
CA ILE A 123 -2.40 22.13 17.36
C ILE A 123 -3.69 22.14 16.53
N PRO A 124 -3.86 21.19 15.59
CA PRO A 124 -5.10 21.05 14.85
C PRO A 124 -6.25 20.66 15.81
N VAL A 125 -7.30 21.49 15.83
CA VAL A 125 -8.54 21.20 16.54
C VAL A 125 -9.74 21.22 15.59
N PRO A 126 -10.77 20.40 15.84
CA PRO A 126 -12.02 20.46 15.08
C PRO A 126 -12.71 21.83 15.24
N GLY A 127 -13.39 22.31 14.19
CA GLY A 127 -14.17 23.55 14.21
C GLY A 127 -13.39 24.79 13.76
N THR A 128 -13.89 25.97 14.15
CA THR A 128 -13.29 27.28 13.80
C THR A 128 -12.33 27.81 14.86
N GLY A 129 -12.19 27.09 15.98
CA GLY A 129 -11.28 27.44 17.06
C GLY A 129 -9.81 27.29 16.72
N ALA A 130 -8.97 27.84 17.59
CA ALA A 130 -7.53 27.67 17.57
C ALA A 130 -7.09 27.11 18.92
N ALA A 131 -6.27 26.06 18.89
CA ALA A 131 -5.57 25.59 20.08
C ALA A 131 -4.07 25.67 19.83
N PHE A 132 -3.34 25.98 20.89
CA PHE A 132 -1.89 26.03 20.88
C PHE A 132 -1.34 25.29 22.09
N LEU A 133 -0.12 24.78 21.94
CA LEU A 133 0.66 24.14 22.99
C LEU A 133 1.94 24.91 23.21
N ALA A 134 2.11 25.39 24.43
CA ALA A 134 3.29 26.09 24.91
C ALA A 134 3.72 25.54 26.27
N THR A 135 5.02 25.63 26.53
CA THR A 135 5.58 25.48 27.87
C THR A 135 5.91 26.88 28.37
N LEU A 136 5.32 27.28 29.50
CA LEU A 136 5.58 28.58 30.11
C LEU A 136 6.49 28.38 31.32
N ASP A 137 7.54 29.18 31.34
CA ASP A 137 8.60 29.13 32.34
C ASP A 137 9.16 30.56 32.49
N SER A 138 9.39 30.98 33.73
CA SER A 138 9.91 32.32 34.06
C SER A 138 11.38 32.49 33.69
N GLU A 139 12.16 31.41 33.62
CA GLU A 139 13.55 31.51 33.13
C GLU A 139 13.58 31.76 31.62
N ALA A 140 12.75 31.03 30.87
CA ALA A 140 12.63 31.20 29.42
C ALA A 140 11.83 32.45 29.00
N HIS A 141 10.89 32.92 29.85
CA HIS A 141 10.04 34.08 29.59
C HIS A 141 10.14 35.09 30.75
N PRO A 142 11.15 35.97 30.75
CA PRO A 142 11.40 36.91 31.85
C PRO A 142 10.19 37.80 32.19
N VAL A 143 9.31 38.08 31.23
CA VAL A 143 8.07 38.83 31.44
C VAL A 143 7.12 38.16 32.44
N LEU A 144 7.20 36.84 32.61
CA LEU A 144 6.39 36.09 33.58
C LEU A 144 7.00 36.15 34.99
N ALA A 145 8.29 36.47 35.12
CA ALA A 145 8.97 36.56 36.41
C ALA A 145 8.43 37.69 37.29
N ASP A 146 7.86 38.73 36.67
CA ASP A 146 7.27 39.87 37.38
C ASP A 146 5.82 39.59 37.86
N CYS A 147 5.19 38.50 37.41
CA CYS A 147 3.82 38.13 37.75
C CYS A 147 3.78 37.20 38.98
N VAL A 148 3.94 37.76 40.17
CA VAL A 148 4.02 37.01 41.44
C VAL A 148 2.87 37.38 42.38
N ILE A 149 2.16 36.39 42.93
CA ILE A 149 1.14 36.56 43.98
C ILE A 149 1.50 35.68 45.17
N GLY A 150 1.68 36.28 46.34
CA GLY A 150 2.05 35.52 47.55
C GLY A 150 3.46 34.93 47.54
N GLY A 151 4.34 35.40 46.65
CA GLY A 151 5.70 34.88 46.47
C GLY A 151 5.83 33.79 45.40
N GLU A 152 4.71 33.34 44.82
CA GLU A 152 4.68 32.32 43.77
C GLU A 152 4.38 32.95 42.39
N PRO A 153 5.05 32.51 41.31
CA PRO A 153 4.77 32.97 39.95
C PRO A 153 3.40 32.45 39.48
N VAL A 154 2.58 33.34 38.94
CA VAL A 154 1.22 33.03 38.49
C VAL A 154 1.06 33.48 37.03
N VAL A 155 0.57 32.57 36.20
CA VAL A 155 0.10 32.86 34.83
C VAL A 155 -1.41 32.69 34.81
N ASN A 156 -2.14 33.72 34.35
CA ASN A 156 -3.61 33.72 34.19
C ASN A 156 -3.98 33.51 32.72
#